data_AF-A0A259KN11-F1
#
_entry.id   AF-A0A259KN11-F1
#
_cell.length_a   1.000
_cell.length_b   1.000
_cell.length_c   1.000
_cell.angle_alpha   90.00
_cell.angle_beta   90.00
_cell.angle_gamma   90.00
#
_symmetry.space_group_name_H-M   'P 1'
#
loop_
_entity.id
_entity.type
_entity.pdbx_description
1 polymer ?
#
loop_
_entity_poly.entity_id
_entity_poly.type
_entity_poly.pdbx_seq_one_letter_code
_entity_poly.pdbx_strand_id
1 'polypeptide(L)'
;MRLKYLALMLFLLAVRFAFAHGGGLNSEGCHTNHKTGDYHCHRAPAVVQPATPQRQQQDTTPRQPPTCYTGPRGGTYTITPSGKKNYNGC
;
A
#
# COMPACT_ATOMS: atom_id res chain seq x y z
N MET A 1 -43.20 -22.51 17.51
CA MET A 1 -42.27 -21.43 17.90
C MET A 1 -40.81 -21.83 17.70
N ARG A 2 -40.32 -22.97 18.23
CA ARG A 2 -38.91 -23.39 18.15
C ARG A 2 -38.34 -23.56 16.73
N LEU A 3 -39.15 -24.04 15.78
CA LEU A 3 -38.73 -24.24 14.38
C LEU A 3 -38.41 -22.91 13.66
N LYS A 4 -39.15 -21.83 13.98
CA LYS A 4 -38.92 -20.49 13.42
C LYS A 4 -37.57 -19.92 13.86
N TYR A 5 -37.21 -20.13 15.13
CA TYR A 5 -35.92 -19.70 15.67
C TYR A 5 -34.76 -20.53 15.10
N LEU A 6 -34.95 -21.84 14.90
CA LEU A 6 -33.98 -22.70 14.23
C LEU A 6 -33.72 -22.26 12.77
N ALA A 7 -34.78 -21.96 12.02
CA ALA A 7 -34.66 -21.47 10.64
C ALA A 7 -33.95 -20.09 10.57
N LEU A 8 -34.28 -19.18 11.48
CA LEU A 8 -33.61 -17.87 11.59
C LEU A 8 -32.11 -18.02 11.90
N MET A 9 -31.77 -18.91 12.84
CA MET A 9 -30.39 -19.13 13.27
C MET A 9 -29.54 -19.75 12.15
N LEU A 10 -30.12 -20.67 11.37
CA LEU A 10 -29.48 -21.25 10.19
C LEU A 10 -29.24 -20.21 9.08
N PHE A 11 -30.21 -19.33 8.82
CA PHE A 11 -30.09 -18.27 7.82
C PHE A 11 -28.96 -17.29 8.18
N LEU A 12 -28.82 -16.91 9.45
CA LEU A 12 -27.75 -16.02 9.91
C LEU A 12 -26.36 -16.65 9.76
N LEU A 13 -26.22 -17.98 9.89
CA LEU A 13 -24.96 -18.68 9.66
C LEU A 13 -24.52 -18.66 8.18
N ALA A 14 -25.47 -18.69 7.24
CA ALA A 14 -25.19 -18.76 5.81
C ALA A 14 -24.61 -17.45 5.22
N VAL A 15 -24.83 -16.29 5.86
CA VAL A 15 -24.37 -14.98 5.33
C VAL A 15 -22.83 -14.82 5.38
N ARG A 16 -22.12 -15.73 6.06
CA ARG A 16 -20.65 -15.65 6.23
C ARG A 16 -19.86 -16.04 4.97
N PHE A 17 -20.50 -16.63 3.96
CA PHE A 17 -19.85 -17.10 2.74
C PHE A 17 -19.76 -15.98 1.68
N ALA A 18 -18.91 -14.99 1.92
CA ALA A 18 -18.54 -14.00 0.91
C ALA A 18 -17.12 -14.30 0.41
N PHE A 19 -16.98 -14.74 -0.84
CA PHE A 19 -15.68 -14.93 -1.48
C PHE A 19 -15.15 -13.59 -2.00
N ALA A 20 -13.94 -13.22 -1.57
CA ALA A 20 -13.26 -12.06 -2.12
C ALA A 20 -12.83 -12.38 -3.57
N HIS A 21 -13.42 -11.67 -4.53
CA HIS A 21 -13.01 -11.74 -5.92
C HIS A 21 -11.80 -10.82 -6.11
N GLY A 22 -10.83 -11.22 -6.94
CA GLY A 22 -9.72 -10.33 -7.31
C GLY A 22 -10.24 -9.12 -8.08
N GLY A 23 -9.76 -7.92 -7.75
CA GLY A 23 -10.03 -6.72 -8.54
C GLY A 23 -9.56 -6.93 -9.99
N GLY A 24 -10.37 -6.50 -10.95
CA GLY A 24 -10.19 -6.80 -12.37
C GLY A 24 -8.77 -6.48 -12.86
N LEU A 25 -8.02 -7.53 -13.20
CA LEU A 25 -6.74 -7.45 -13.88
C LEU A 25 -6.99 -7.78 -15.36
N ASN A 26 -6.18 -7.25 -16.26
CA ASN A 26 -6.20 -7.66 -17.66
C ASN A 26 -5.70 -9.12 -17.81
N SER A 27 -5.73 -9.65 -19.03
CA SER A 27 -5.23 -10.99 -19.35
C SER A 27 -3.75 -11.21 -19.01
N GLU A 28 -3.00 -10.13 -18.82
CA GLU A 28 -1.57 -10.14 -18.46
C GLU A 28 -1.35 -10.07 -16.94
N GLY A 29 -2.42 -9.91 -16.16
CA GLY A 29 -2.33 -9.83 -14.70
C GLY A 29 -1.97 -8.44 -14.16
N CYS A 30 -2.33 -7.38 -14.88
CA CYS A 30 -2.03 -5.98 -14.56
C CYS A 30 -3.28 -5.09 -14.56
N HIS A 31 -3.17 -3.88 -13.99
CA HIS A 31 -4.23 -2.87 -13.96
C HIS A 31 -3.68 -1.45 -13.99
N THR A 32 -4.49 -0.50 -14.49
CA THR A 32 -4.17 0.94 -14.49
C THR A 32 -4.87 1.63 -13.34
N ASN A 33 -4.15 2.42 -12.56
CA ASN A 33 -4.71 3.32 -11.56
C ASN A 33 -5.24 4.58 -12.25
N HIS A 34 -6.55 4.69 -12.42
CA HIS A 34 -7.17 5.84 -13.08
C HIS A 34 -6.98 7.19 -12.36
N LYS A 35 -6.54 7.20 -11.10
CA LYS A 35 -6.28 8.44 -10.36
C LYS A 35 -4.90 9.02 -10.64
N THR A 36 -3.91 8.16 -10.85
CA THR A 36 -2.51 8.57 -11.03
C THR A 36 -2.00 8.34 -12.45
N GLY A 37 -2.64 7.46 -13.21
CA GLY A 37 -2.20 6.98 -14.51
C GLY A 37 -1.21 5.82 -14.44
N ASP A 38 -0.83 5.35 -13.25
CA ASP A 38 0.19 4.31 -13.08
C ASP A 38 -0.32 2.92 -13.50
N TYR A 39 0.57 2.10 -14.06
CA TYR A 39 0.28 0.73 -14.47
C TYR A 39 0.99 -0.27 -13.57
N HIS A 40 0.23 -1.19 -12.96
CA HIS A 40 0.72 -2.12 -11.95
C HIS A 40 0.36 -3.57 -12.29
N CYS A 41 1.36 -4.45 -12.24
CA CYS A 41 1.20 -5.88 -12.47
C CYS A 41 1.27 -6.67 -11.16
N HIS A 42 0.26 -7.51 -10.90
CA HIS A 42 0.17 -8.34 -9.69
C HIS A 42 0.28 -9.84 -9.99
N ARG A 43 -0.06 -10.27 -11.21
CA ARG A 43 -0.01 -11.67 -11.64
C ARG A 43 0.81 -11.89 -12.91
N ALA A 44 1.62 -10.90 -13.31
CA ALA A 44 2.64 -11.17 -14.29
C ALA A 44 3.48 -12.36 -13.76
N PRO A 45 3.84 -13.36 -14.58
CA PRO A 45 4.92 -14.27 -14.22
C PRO A 45 6.09 -13.40 -13.75
N ALA A 46 6.95 -13.89 -12.86
CA ALA A 46 8.15 -13.16 -12.47
C ALA A 46 9.03 -13.00 -13.72
N VAL A 47 8.70 -12.00 -14.53
CA VAL A 47 9.61 -11.38 -15.46
C VAL A 47 10.60 -10.79 -14.49
N VAL A 48 11.71 -11.50 -14.32
CA VAL A 48 12.97 -10.86 -13.98
C VAL A 48 13.00 -9.71 -14.97
N GLN A 49 12.61 -8.52 -14.50
CA GLN A 49 12.76 -7.33 -15.31
C GLN A 49 14.20 -7.44 -15.75
N PRO A 50 14.51 -7.47 -17.07
CA PRO A 50 15.87 -7.21 -17.46
C PRO A 50 16.18 -5.95 -16.68
N ALA A 51 17.20 -5.99 -15.83
CA ALA A 51 17.68 -4.78 -15.22
C ALA A 51 17.99 -3.92 -16.45
N THR A 52 17.06 -3.00 -16.80
CA THR A 52 17.43 -1.74 -17.42
C THR A 52 18.67 -1.40 -16.66
N PRO A 53 19.85 -1.35 -17.32
CA PRO A 53 21.09 -1.19 -16.59
C PRO A 53 20.78 -0.06 -15.64
N GLN A 54 20.74 -0.39 -14.34
CA GLN A 54 20.84 0.62 -13.34
C GLN A 54 22.21 1.15 -13.68
N ARG A 55 22.25 2.18 -14.53
CA ARG A 55 23.15 3.29 -14.36
C ARG A 55 23.04 3.46 -12.87
N GLN A 56 24.08 3.02 -12.17
CA GLN A 56 24.24 3.33 -10.78
C GLN A 56 24.01 4.84 -10.77
N GLN A 57 22.81 5.26 -10.39
CA GLN A 57 22.64 6.55 -9.79
C GLN A 57 23.37 6.35 -8.48
N GLN A 58 24.71 6.44 -8.58
CA GLN A 58 25.50 7.17 -7.63
C GLN A 58 24.60 8.32 -7.23
N ASP A 59 24.15 8.20 -6.00
CA ASP A 59 23.41 9.21 -5.28
C ASP A 59 24.33 10.42 -5.21
N THR A 60 24.35 11.19 -6.30
CA THR A 60 24.87 12.55 -6.36
C THR A 60 23.72 13.53 -6.13
N THR A 61 22.67 13.10 -5.41
CA THR A 61 21.77 14.07 -4.79
C THR A 61 22.60 14.73 -3.71
N PRO A 62 22.78 16.07 -3.73
CA PRO A 62 23.29 16.74 -2.54
C PRO A 62 22.33 16.36 -1.43
N ARG A 63 22.79 15.56 -0.45
CA ARG A 63 21.98 15.16 0.70
C ARG A 63 21.65 16.44 1.45
N GLN A 64 20.51 17.03 1.08
CA GLN A 64 20.03 18.26 1.67
C GLN A 64 19.92 18.00 3.17
N PRO A 65 20.50 18.87 4.02
CA PRO A 65 20.44 18.66 5.46
C PRO A 65 18.97 18.50 5.84
N PRO A 66 18.64 17.52 6.70
CA PRO A 66 17.26 17.22 7.02
C PRO A 66 16.59 18.49 7.55
N THR A 67 15.49 18.90 6.92
CA THR A 67 14.78 20.13 7.31
C THR A 67 14.22 19.94 8.72
N CYS A 68 14.60 20.84 9.62
CA CYS A 68 14.16 20.85 11.01
C CYS A 68 12.83 21.58 11.14
N TYR A 69 11.89 20.96 11.86
CA TYR A 69 10.62 21.56 12.20
C TYR A 69 10.50 21.69 13.71
N THR A 70 9.90 22.77 14.19
CA THR A 70 9.59 22.95 15.61
C THR A 70 8.33 22.18 15.95
N GLY A 71 8.41 21.32 16.97
CA GLY A 71 7.32 20.51 17.48
C GLY A 71 6.45 21.27 18.48
N PRO A 72 5.25 20.75 18.78
CA PRO A 72 4.28 21.37 19.68
C PRO A 72 4.75 21.46 21.15
N ARG A 73 5.84 20.76 21.50
CA ARG A 73 6.44 20.77 22.84
C ARG A 73 7.75 21.59 22.90
N GLY A 74 8.05 22.38 21.87
CA GLY A 74 9.25 23.21 21.80
C GLY A 74 10.53 22.50 21.34
N GLY A 75 10.54 21.17 21.18
CA GLY A 75 11.66 20.42 20.60
C GLY A 75 11.64 20.37 19.07
N THR A 76 12.74 19.96 18.43
CA THR A 76 12.83 19.83 16.97
C THR A 76 12.52 18.41 16.48
N TYR A 77 12.02 18.29 15.25
CA TYR A 77 11.82 16.99 14.60
C TYR A 77 12.10 17.07 13.09
N THR A 78 12.42 15.91 12.50
CA THR A 78 12.60 15.74 11.06
C THR A 78 11.49 14.87 10.46
N ILE A 79 11.23 15.02 9.16
CA ILE A 79 10.25 14.20 8.42
C ILE A 79 11.04 13.20 7.56
N THR A 80 10.84 11.90 7.80
CA THR A 80 11.46 10.85 6.98
C THR A 80 10.89 10.87 5.55
N PRO A 81 11.57 10.26 4.56
CA PRO A 81 11.01 10.09 3.22
C PRO A 81 9.65 9.36 3.19
N SER A 82 9.40 8.51 4.20
CA SER A 82 8.12 7.82 4.41
C SER A 82 7.05 8.67 5.14
N GLY A 83 7.32 9.95 5.40
CA GLY A 83 6.39 10.89 6.03
C GLY A 83 6.26 10.75 7.55
N LYS A 84 7.11 9.95 8.22
CA LYS A 84 7.06 9.78 9.68
C LYS A 84 7.85 10.89 10.38
N LYS A 85 7.33 11.35 11.52
CA LYS A 85 8.01 12.34 12.38
C LYS A 85 9.05 11.65 13.25
N ASN A 86 10.29 12.13 13.23
CA ASN A 86 11.38 11.69 14.10
C ASN A 86 11.74 12.82 15.06
N TYR A 87 11.47 12.62 16.36
CA TYR A 87 11.70 13.61 17.42
C TYR A 87 13.05 13.48 18.12
N ASN A 88 13.97 12.66 17.60
CA ASN A 88 15.34 12.55 18.12
C ASN A 88 16.20 13.78 17.81
N GLY A 89 15.56 14.90 17.45
CA GLY A 89 16.20 16.13 17.02
C GLY A 89 16.54 16.16 15.54
N CYS A 90 17.00 17.34 15.16
CA CYS A 90 18.16 17.48 14.30
C CYS A 90 19.36 17.67 15.23
#